data_AF-F6EL51-F1
#
_entry.id   AF-F6EL51-F1
#
_cell.length_a   1.000
_cell.length_b   1.000
_cell.length_c   1.000
_cell.angle_alpha   90.00
_cell.angle_beta   90.00
_cell.angle_gamma   90.00
#
_symmetry.space_group_name_H-M   'P 1'
#
loop_
_entity.id
_entity.type
_entity.pdbx_description
1 polymer ?
#
loop_
_entity_poly.entity_id
_entity_poly.type
_entity_poly.pdbx_seq_one_letter_code
_entity_poly.pdbx_strand_id
1 'polypeptide(L)' 'MNSPSIDLSDDNAEAFREAVAPYIEAGHRVTGRKAKTARKTAATSGNTKAIREWARNNGYDISDRGRIPADVADAYAAAN' A
#
# COMPACT_ATOMS: atom_id res chain seq x y z
N MET A 1 -26.85 -29.34 -14.96
CA MET A 1 -26.06 -29.15 -13.72
C MET A 1 -26.99 -28.52 -12.70
N ASN A 2 -27.22 -29.17 -11.56
CA ASN A 2 -28.04 -28.59 -10.49
C ASN A 2 -27.11 -27.77 -9.59
N SER A 3 -27.31 -26.46 -9.58
CA SER A 3 -26.58 -25.56 -8.68
C SER A 3 -27.17 -25.67 -7.27
N PRO A 4 -26.37 -25.90 -6.22
CA PRO A 4 -26.88 -25.87 -4.87
C PRO A 4 -27.34 -24.45 -4.51
N SER A 5 -28.57 -24.32 -4.04
CA SER A 5 -29.12 -23.10 -3.46
C SER A 5 -29.30 -23.27 -1.95
N ILE A 6 -29.16 -22.18 -1.21
CA ILE A 6 -29.46 -22.14 0.22
C ILE A 6 -30.77 -21.39 0.37
N ASP A 7 -31.74 -22.01 1.04
CA ASP A 7 -32.97 -21.32 1.45
C ASP A 7 -32.67 -20.44 2.67
N LEU A 8 -33.02 -19.17 2.56
CA LEU A 8 -32.82 -18.15 3.59
C LEU A 8 -34.16 -17.57 4.06
N SER A 9 -35.24 -18.36 4.01
CA SER A 9 -36.47 -18.10 4.77
C SER A 9 -36.17 -17.74 6.23
N ASP A 10 -37.07 -16.98 6.87
CA ASP A 10 -36.81 -16.37 8.18
C ASP A 10 -36.39 -17.41 9.23
N ASP A 11 -37.10 -18.55 9.31
CA ASP A 11 -36.80 -19.67 10.20
C ASP A 11 -35.40 -20.26 9.93
N ASN A 12 -35.06 -20.48 8.66
CA ASN A 12 -33.76 -21.03 8.26
C ASN A 12 -32.62 -20.02 8.50
N ALA A 13 -32.88 -18.73 8.32
CA ALA A 13 -31.92 -17.68 8.62
C ALA A 13 -31.69 -17.54 10.14
N GLU A 14 -32.72 -17.72 10.96
CA GLU A 14 -32.59 -17.77 12.42
C GLU A 14 -31.77 -18.97 12.87
N ALA A 15 -32.13 -20.18 12.42
CA ALA A 15 -31.37 -21.39 12.70
C ALA A 15 -29.90 -21.29 12.26
N PHE A 16 -29.65 -20.67 11.11
CA PHE A 16 -28.29 -20.40 10.66
C PHE A 16 -27.56 -19.47 11.63
N ARG A 17 -28.16 -18.33 12.02
CA ARG A 17 -27.53 -17.37 12.94
C ARG A 17 -27.21 -18.00 14.29
N GLU A 18 -28.11 -18.81 14.84
CA GLU A 18 -27.86 -19.54 16.09
C GLU A 18 -26.70 -20.51 15.95
N ALA A 19 -26.63 -21.26 14.85
CA ALA A 19 -25.55 -22.21 14.60
C ALA A 19 -24.17 -21.54 14.49
N VAL A 20 -24.08 -20.32 13.94
CA VAL A 20 -22.80 -19.58 13.85
C VAL A 20 -22.48 -18.74 15.08
N ALA A 21 -23.44 -18.48 15.97
CA ALA A 21 -23.27 -17.65 17.16
C ALA A 21 -22.03 -17.99 18.02
N PRO A 22 -21.74 -19.25 18.39
CA PRO A 22 -20.57 -19.56 19.22
C PRO A 22 -19.24 -19.25 18.53
N TYR A 23 -19.19 -19.34 17.20
CA TYR A 23 -17.98 -19.01 16.44
C TYR A 23 -17.78 -17.50 16.29
N ILE A 24 -18.89 -16.74 16.23
CA ILE A 24 -18.84 -15.27 16.25
C ILE A 24 -18.38 -14.79 17.63
N GLU A 25 -18.89 -15.38 18.70
CA GLU A 25 -18.51 -15.06 20.08
C GLU A 25 -17.02 -15.37 20.35
N ALA A 26 -16.54 -16.53 19.90
CA ALA A 26 -15.12 -16.89 19.96
C ALA A 26 -14.26 -16.14 18.93
N GLY A 27 -14.90 -15.47 17.97
CA GLY A 27 -14.27 -14.75 16.88
C GLY A 27 -13.58 -13.48 17.38
N HIS A 28 -12.28 -13.38 17.15
CA HIS A 28 -11.57 -12.13 17.36
C HIS A 28 -11.49 -11.35 16.05
N ARG A 29 -11.56 -10.01 16.15
CA ARG A 29 -11.36 -9.16 14.98
C ARG A 29 -9.93 -9.34 14.50
N VAL A 30 -9.75 -9.83 13.28
CA VAL A 30 -8.46 -9.79 12.59
C VAL A 30 -8.22 -8.34 12.14
N THR A 31 -7.93 -7.44 13.08
CA THR A 31 -7.45 -6.11 12.75
C THR A 31 -5.98 -6.19 12.33
N GLY A 32 -5.80 -6.35 11.03
CA GLY A 32 -4.89 -5.55 10.21
C GLY A 32 -3.47 -5.31 10.72
N ARG A 33 -2.54 -5.99 10.07
CA ARG A 33 -1.51 -5.23 9.36
C ARG A 33 -1.62 -5.64 7.90
N LYS A 34 -2.30 -4.83 7.06
CA LYS A 34 -1.82 -4.75 5.67
C LYS A 34 -0.37 -4.38 5.86
N ALA A 35 0.55 -5.31 5.59
CA ALA A 35 1.94 -4.98 5.51
C ALA A 35 1.98 -3.78 4.57
N LYS A 36 2.36 -2.60 5.07
CA LYS A 36 2.71 -1.50 4.19
C LYS A 36 3.78 -2.13 3.32
N THR A 37 3.45 -2.46 2.08
CA THR A 37 4.46 -2.81 1.09
C THR A 37 5.45 -1.67 1.20
N ALA A 38 6.64 -1.96 1.70
CA ALA A 38 7.70 -0.96 1.76
C ALA A 38 7.83 -0.51 0.31
N ARG A 39 7.37 0.71 0.03
CA ARG A 39 7.41 1.26 -1.32
C ARG A 39 8.89 1.31 -1.62
N LYS A 40 9.40 0.37 -2.44
CA LYS A 40 10.81 0.32 -2.82
C LYS A 40 11.16 1.71 -3.27
N THR A 41 11.91 2.43 -2.45
CA THR A 41 12.64 3.59 -2.90
C THR A 41 13.61 3.02 -3.89
N ALA A 42 13.28 3.13 -5.18
CA ALA A 42 14.23 2.92 -6.26
C ALA A 42 15.51 3.63 -5.82
N ALA A 43 16.48 2.81 -5.45
CA ALA A 43 17.72 3.27 -4.90
C ALA A 43 18.53 3.76 -6.10
N THR A 44 18.34 5.01 -6.49
CA THR A 44 19.36 5.78 -7.21
C THR A 44 20.45 6.19 -6.20
N SER A 45 20.84 5.25 -5.31
CA SER A 45 21.61 5.48 -4.10
C SER A 45 23.07 5.79 -4.36
N GLY A 46 23.53 5.66 -5.61
CA GLY A 46 24.89 6.05 -5.98
C GLY A 46 25.08 7.56 -6.11
N ASN A 47 24.09 8.29 -6.64
CA ASN A 47 24.32 9.67 -7.13
C ASN A 47 23.43 10.73 -6.48
N THR A 48 22.71 10.41 -5.40
CA THR A 48 21.77 11.35 -4.78
C THR A 48 22.46 12.64 -4.33
N LYS A 49 23.70 12.58 -3.81
CA LYS A 49 24.46 13.78 -3.41
C LYS A 49 24.78 14.67 -4.60
N ALA A 50 25.32 14.10 -5.69
CA ALA A 50 25.68 14.83 -6.90
C ALA A 50 24.46 15.48 -7.57
N ILE A 51 23.34 14.76 -7.64
CA ILE A 51 22.09 15.30 -8.18
C ILE A 51 21.60 16.47 -7.33
N ARG A 52 21.68 16.40 -5.99
CA ARG A 52 21.27 17.53 -5.13
C ARG A 52 22.15 18.77 -5.31
N GLU A 53 23.45 18.58 -5.42
CA GLU A 53 24.39 19.68 -5.65
C GLU A 53 24.16 20.34 -7.01
N TRP A 54 24.01 19.53 -8.06
CA TRP A 54 23.66 20.02 -9.40
C TRP A 54 22.30 20.74 -9.38
N ALA A 55 21.29 20.17 -8.73
CA ALA A 55 19.95 20.76 -8.65
C ALA A 55 19.97 22.15 -8.00
N ARG A 56 20.66 22.30 -6.86
CA ARG A 56 20.81 23.60 -6.18
C ARG A 56 21.54 24.63 -7.07
N ASN A 57 22.58 24.20 -7.78
CA ASN A 57 23.31 25.08 -8.70
C ASN A 57 22.47 25.52 -9.91
N ASN A 58 21.49 24.70 -10.31
CA ASN A 58 20.58 24.99 -11.42
C ASN A 58 19.27 25.66 -10.97
N GLY A 59 19.15 26.05 -9.69
CA GLY A 59 17.99 26.77 -9.17
C GLY A 59 16.78 25.92 -8.81
N TYR A 60 16.93 24.59 -8.71
CA TYR A 60 15.86 23.71 -8.24
C TYR A 60 15.76 23.75 -6.71
N ASP A 61 14.54 23.96 -6.20
CA ASP A 61 14.23 23.81 -4.78
C ASP A 61 13.98 22.34 -4.44
N ILE A 62 14.86 21.77 -3.63
CA ILE A 62 14.84 20.36 -3.25
C ILE A 62 15.14 20.19 -1.76
N SER A 63 14.44 19.24 -1.13
CA SER A 63 14.68 18.89 0.27
C SER A 63 16.08 18.29 0.49
N ASP A 64 16.74 18.69 1.57
CA ASP A 64 18.02 18.14 2.03
C ASP A 64 17.97 16.63 2.30
N ARG A 65 16.78 16.13 2.67
CA ARG A 65 16.56 14.73 3.03
C ARG A 65 15.41 14.13 2.23
N GLY A 66 15.52 12.83 1.99
CA GLY A 66 14.50 12.05 1.30
C GLY A 66 14.72 11.93 -0.20
N ARG A 67 13.64 11.57 -0.90
CA ARG A 67 13.64 11.27 -2.33
C ARG A 67 13.82 12.54 -3.16
N ILE A 68 14.66 12.46 -4.19
CA ILE A 68 14.80 13.52 -5.21
C ILE A 68 13.55 13.48 -6.10
N PRO A 69 12.90 14.63 -6.38
CA PRO A 69 11.80 14.70 -7.36
C PRO A 69 12.20 14.07 -8.69
N ALA A 70 11.29 13.32 -9.32
CA ALA A 70 11.58 12.63 -10.57
C ALA A 70 12.08 13.62 -11.64
N ASP A 71 11.40 14.76 -11.77
CA ASP A 71 11.74 15.84 -12.69
C ASP A 71 13.20 16.31 -12.57
N VAL A 72 13.73 16.39 -11.35
CA VAL A 72 15.12 16.79 -11.08
C VAL A 72 16.11 15.68 -11.44
N ALA A 73 15.75 14.43 -11.17
CA ALA A 73 16.57 13.28 -11.54
C ALA A 73 16.64 13.10 -13.06
N ASP A 74 15.53 13.31 -13.76
CA ASP A 74 15.44 13.26 -15.22
C ASP A 74 16.20 14.44 -15.85
N ALA A 75 16.08 15.65 -15.30
CA ALA A 75 16.85 16.80 -15.76
C ALA A 75 18.36 16.61 -15.57
N TYR A 76 18.79 16.00 -14.47
CA TYR A 76 20.20 15.64 -14.25
C TYR A 76 20.69 14.59 -15.26
N ALA A 77 19.87 13.58 -15.55
CA ALA A 77 20.18 12.54 -16.55
C ALA A 77 20.17 13.07 -17.99
N ALA A 78 19.44 14.14 -18.27
CA ALA A 78 19.49 14.81 -19.57
C ALA A 78 20.70 15.74 -19.73
N ALA A 79 21.27 16.22 -18.62
CA ALA A 79 22.42 17.12 -18.60
C ALA A 79 23.79 16.42 -18.54
N ASN A 80 23.82 15.08 -18.36
CA ASN A 80 25.02 14.24 -18.25
C ASN A 80 24.90 12.98 -19.10
#